data_AF-A0A9R1DR96-F1
#
_entry.id   AF-A0A9R1DR96-F1
#
_cell.length_a   1.000
_cell.length_b   1.000
_cell.length_c   1.000
_cell.angle_alpha   90.00
_cell.angle_beta   90.00
_cell.angle_gamma   90.00
#
_symmetry.space_group_name_H-M   'P 1'
#
loop_
_entity.id
_entity.type
_entity.pdbx_description
1 polymer ?
#
loop_
_entity_poly.entity_id
_entity_poly.type
_entity_poly.pdbx_seq_one_letter_code
_entity_poly.pdbx_strand_id
1 'polypeptide(L)'
;MRVAVPLASLLAVLLLVAAACAGREEEEDPEVTACKQQCAGQRQFGAEERRYCVAACDEYGRMKRRREEDEGRRSTEKERDRCLHECRAGPRKPGCEQRCIDEYERATHQGTKTDDA
;
A
#
# COMPACT_ATOMS: atom_id res chain seq x y z
N MET A 1 -26.96 42.59 8.75
CA MET A 1 -25.62 42.85 8.18
C MET A 1 -25.34 41.74 7.18
N ARG A 2 -25.15 42.05 5.89
CA ARG A 2 -24.84 41.04 4.86
C ARG A 2 -23.32 40.93 4.74
N VAL A 3 -22.77 39.83 5.24
CA VAL A 3 -21.33 39.55 5.10
C VAL A 3 -21.09 39.13 3.66
N ALA A 4 -20.45 39.98 2.87
CA ALA A 4 -19.98 39.62 1.54
C ALA A 4 -18.73 38.74 1.72
N VAL A 5 -18.90 37.42 1.66
CA VAL A 5 -17.77 36.51 1.65
C VAL A 5 -17.10 36.61 0.29
N PRO A 6 -15.82 37.03 0.21
CA PRO A 6 -15.16 37.16 -1.08
C PRO A 6 -15.05 35.79 -1.73
N LEU A 7 -15.35 35.73 -3.03
CA LEU A 7 -15.29 34.48 -3.83
C LEU A 7 -13.96 33.75 -3.69
N ALA A 8 -12.86 34.49 -3.50
CA ALA A 8 -11.53 33.93 -3.23
C ALA A 8 -11.47 33.11 -1.94
N SER A 9 -12.19 33.51 -0.88
CA SER A 9 -12.26 32.73 0.37
C SER A 9 -13.08 31.46 0.20
N LEU A 10 -14.15 31.48 -0.60
CA LEU A 10 -14.92 30.28 -0.93
C LEU A 10 -14.08 29.30 -1.77
N LEU A 11 -13.32 29.80 -2.74
CA LEU A 11 -12.38 28.99 -3.53
C LEU A 11 -11.26 28.40 -2.67
N ALA A 12 -10.69 29.17 -1.74
CA ALA A 12 -9.66 28.67 -0.83
C ALA A 12 -10.18 27.54 0.07
N VAL A 13 -11.42 27.67 0.58
CA VAL A 13 -12.06 26.60 1.39
C VAL A 13 -12.33 25.36 0.54
N LEU A 14 -12.81 25.52 -0.69
CA LEU A 14 -13.03 24.38 -1.60
C LEU A 14 -11.73 23.63 -1.95
N LEU A 15 -10.63 24.36 -2.17
CA LEU A 15 -9.32 23.77 -2.44
C LEU A 15 -8.76 23.03 -1.21
N LEU A 16 -8.96 23.56 -0.01
CA LEU A 16 -8.56 22.91 1.24
C LEU A 16 -9.38 21.62 1.49
N VAL A 17 -10.68 21.63 1.21
CA VAL A 17 -11.54 20.43 1.32
C VAL A 17 -11.13 19.38 0.27
N ALA A 18 -10.85 19.78 -0.97
CA ALA A 18 -10.37 18.85 -2.01
C ALA A 18 -9.02 18.21 -1.64
N ALA A 19 -8.09 18.98 -1.08
CA ALA A 19 -6.81 18.48 -0.61
C ALA A 19 -6.95 17.56 0.62
N ALA A 20 -7.94 17.80 1.49
CA ALA A 20 -8.24 16.94 2.63
C ALA A 20 -8.96 15.64 2.24
N CYS A 21 -9.72 15.64 1.14
CA CYS A 21 -10.37 14.45 0.59
C CYS A 21 -9.43 13.58 -0.28
N ALA A 22 -8.24 14.07 -0.63
CA ALA A 22 -7.16 13.25 -1.20
C ALA A 22 -6.47 12.39 -0.11
N GLY A 23 -7.23 11.95 0.89
CA GLY A 23 -6.85 10.87 1.77
C GLY A 23 -6.61 9.64 0.89
N ARG A 24 -5.49 8.98 1.11
CA ARG A 24 -5.09 7.76 0.41
C ARG A 24 -6.22 6.75 0.56
N GLU A 25 -7.09 6.64 -0.44
CA GLU A 25 -7.78 5.39 -0.68
C GLU A 25 -6.64 4.38 -0.83
N GLU A 26 -6.61 3.38 0.05
CA GLU A 26 -5.92 2.13 -0.24
C GLU A 26 -6.54 1.68 -1.56
N GLU A 27 -5.85 1.97 -2.67
CA GLU A 27 -6.38 1.75 -4.01
C GLU A 27 -6.63 0.24 -4.12
N GLU A 28 -7.91 -0.15 -4.01
CA GLU A 28 -8.30 -1.55 -4.13
C GLU A 28 -7.77 -2.05 -5.47
N ASP A 29 -6.99 -3.13 -5.43
CA ASP A 29 -6.30 -3.66 -6.61
C ASP A 29 -7.26 -3.66 -7.82
N PRO A 30 -6.89 -3.01 -8.94
CA PRO A 30 -7.77 -2.88 -10.10
C PRO A 30 -8.23 -4.24 -10.63
N GLU A 31 -7.46 -5.30 -10.45
CA GLU A 31 -7.85 -6.67 -10.80
C GLU A 31 -8.97 -7.20 -9.89
N VAL A 32 -8.92 -6.91 -8.59
CA VAL A 32 -9.96 -7.31 -7.62
C VAL A 32 -11.25 -6.54 -7.90
N THR A 33 -11.14 -5.24 -8.16
CA THR A 33 -12.27 -4.40 -8.54
C THR A 33 -12.93 -4.92 -9.82
N ALA A 34 -12.12 -5.22 -10.85
CA ALA A 34 -12.62 -5.79 -12.10
C ALA A 34 -13.28 -7.17 -11.89
N CYS A 35 -12.70 -8.03 -11.04
CA CYS A 35 -13.27 -9.33 -10.68
C CYS A 35 -14.67 -9.20 -10.07
N LYS A 36 -14.84 -8.30 -9.10
CA LYS A 36 -16.14 -8.04 -8.47
C LYS A 36 -17.17 -7.52 -9.47
N GLN A 37 -16.78 -6.62 -10.37
CA GLN A 37 -17.65 -6.13 -11.42
C GLN A 37 -18.11 -7.25 -12.35
N GLN A 38 -17.23 -8.19 -12.70
CA GLN A 38 -17.59 -9.37 -13.50
C GLN A 38 -18.60 -10.27 -12.77
N CYS A 39 -18.41 -10.50 -11.46
CA CYS A 39 -19.38 -11.23 -10.64
C CYS A 39 -20.77 -10.56 -10.65
N ALA A 40 -20.81 -9.23 -10.57
CA ALA A 40 -22.06 -8.47 -10.58
C ALA A 40 -22.78 -8.52 -11.94
N GLY A 41 -22.02 -8.54 -13.04
CA GLY A 41 -22.54 -8.62 -14.40
C GLY A 41 -23.11 -9.99 -14.78
N GLN A 42 -22.79 -11.05 -14.02
CA GLN A 42 -23.24 -12.41 -14.35
C GLN A 42 -24.72 -12.64 -14.05
N ARG A 43 -25.52 -12.66 -15.13
CA ARG A 43 -26.99 -12.84 -15.05
C ARG A 43 -27.42 -14.24 -14.63
N GLN A 44 -26.55 -15.22 -14.79
CA GLN A 44 -26.84 -16.63 -14.49
C GLN A 44 -26.69 -16.98 -13.00
N PHE A 45 -26.05 -16.11 -12.22
CA PHE A 45 -25.83 -16.37 -10.80
C PHE A 45 -27.06 -15.99 -9.97
N GLY A 46 -27.47 -16.91 -9.10
CA GLY A 46 -28.36 -16.58 -7.98
C GLY A 46 -27.66 -15.67 -6.98
N ALA A 47 -28.32 -15.42 -5.85
CA ALA A 47 -27.76 -14.57 -4.80
C ALA A 47 -26.56 -15.22 -4.10
N GLU A 48 -26.60 -16.55 -3.94
CA GLU A 48 -25.54 -17.32 -3.28
C GLU A 48 -24.29 -17.39 -4.14
N GLU A 49 -24.42 -17.69 -5.43
CA GLU A 49 -23.29 -17.76 -6.36
C GLU A 49 -22.60 -16.40 -6.53
N ARG A 50 -23.37 -15.30 -6.50
CA ARG A 50 -22.81 -13.94 -6.49
C ARG A 50 -21.98 -13.66 -5.26
N ARG A 51 -22.48 -14.05 -4.07
CA ARG A 51 -21.73 -13.88 -2.81
C ARG A 51 -20.43 -14.70 -2.83
N TYR A 52 -20.52 -15.94 -3.28
CA TYR A 52 -19.35 -16.80 -3.42
C TYR A 52 -18.31 -16.22 -4.39
N CYS A 53 -18.75 -15.73 -5.55
CA CYS A 53 -17.87 -15.12 -6.55
C CYS A 53 -17.11 -13.90 -5.99
N VAL A 54 -17.81 -12.99 -5.32
CA VAL A 54 -17.20 -11.81 -4.70
C VAL A 54 -16.22 -12.21 -3.59
N ALA A 55 -16.59 -13.17 -2.73
CA ALA A 55 -15.71 -13.66 -1.67
C ALA A 55 -14.41 -14.28 -2.22
N ALA A 56 -14.50 -14.98 -3.36
CA ALA A 56 -13.33 -15.52 -4.05
C ALA A 56 -12.42 -14.42 -4.64
N CYS A 57 -13.00 -13.34 -5.18
CA CYS A 57 -12.21 -12.17 -5.61
C CYS A 57 -11.46 -11.52 -4.44
N ASP A 58 -12.11 -11.37 -3.28
CA ASP A 58 -11.46 -10.82 -2.09
C ASP A 58 -10.33 -11.72 -1.58
N GLU A 59 -10.54 -13.04 -1.61
CA GLU A 59 -9.51 -14.01 -1.24
C GLU A 59 -8.30 -13.94 -2.18
N TYR A 60 -8.54 -13.86 -3.49
CA TYR A 60 -7.49 -13.64 -4.48
C TYR A 60 -6.67 -12.38 -4.18
N GLY A 61 -7.35 -11.25 -3.92
CA GLY A 61 -6.68 -9.99 -3.57
C GLY A 61 -5.81 -10.12 -2.32
N ARG A 62 -6.31 -10.76 -1.26
CA ARG A 62 -5.52 -11.01 -0.04
C ARG A 62 -4.29 -11.90 -0.32
N MET A 63 -4.44 -12.95 -1.12
CA MET A 63 -3.32 -13.84 -1.47
C MET A 63 -2.26 -13.11 -2.30
N LYS A 64 -2.68 -12.32 -3.29
CA LYS A 64 -1.79 -11.53 -4.13
C LYS A 64 -0.99 -10.53 -3.30
N ARG A 65 -1.66 -9.74 -2.45
CA ARG A 65 -0.98 -8.78 -1.57
C ARG A 65 0.05 -9.45 -0.64
N ARG A 66 -0.32 -10.58 -0.01
CA ARG A 66 0.63 -11.34 0.83
C ARG A 66 1.86 -11.79 0.05
N ARG A 67 1.67 -12.22 -1.20
CA ARG A 67 2.78 -12.64 -2.06
C ARG A 67 3.69 -11.46 -2.40
N GLU A 68 3.13 -10.31 -2.73
CA GLU A 68 3.88 -9.09 -3.02
C GLU A 68 4.65 -8.59 -1.79
N GLU A 69 4.04 -8.64 -0.60
CA GLU A 69 4.70 -8.33 0.67
C GLU A 69 5.88 -9.29 0.96
N ASP A 70 5.68 -10.60 0.76
CA ASP A 70 6.73 -11.60 0.97
C ASP A 70 7.87 -11.46 -0.06
N GLU A 71 7.56 -11.17 -1.32
CA GLU A 71 8.55 -10.89 -2.37
C GLU A 71 9.33 -9.60 -2.07
N GLY A 72 8.65 -8.55 -1.60
CA GLY A 72 9.26 -7.32 -1.11
C GLY A 72 10.23 -7.58 0.05
N ARG A 73 9.79 -8.31 1.09
CA ARG A 73 10.64 -8.66 2.24
C ARG A 73 11.87 -9.45 1.81
N ARG A 74 11.71 -10.46 0.94
CA ARG A 74 12.83 -11.25 0.40
C ARG A 74 13.82 -10.39 -0.39
N SER A 75 13.33 -9.40 -1.14
CA SER A 75 14.20 -8.46 -1.85
C SER A 75 15.06 -7.65 -0.88
N THR A 76 14.44 -7.08 0.17
CA THR A 76 15.15 -6.29 1.19
C THR A 76 16.16 -7.16 1.97
N GLU A 77 15.82 -8.41 2.28
CA GLU A 77 16.75 -9.38 2.88
C GLU A 77 17.96 -9.63 1.98
N LYS A 78 17.72 -9.83 0.68
CA LYS A 78 18.79 -10.06 -0.31
C LYS A 78 19.72 -8.84 -0.45
N GLU A 79 19.19 -7.63 -0.36
CA GLU A 79 19.97 -6.39 -0.35
C GLU A 79 20.85 -6.28 0.89
N ARG A 80 20.28 -6.55 2.07
CA ARG A 80 21.04 -6.60 3.33
C ARG A 80 22.18 -7.61 3.23
N ASP A 81 21.91 -8.82 2.76
CA ASP A 81 22.91 -9.89 2.68
C ASP A 81 24.04 -9.53 1.70
N ARG A 82 23.69 -8.87 0.58
CA ARG A 82 24.69 -8.31 -0.35
C ARG A 82 25.56 -7.25 0.32
N CYS A 83 24.96 -6.31 1.03
CA CYS A 83 25.68 -5.25 1.77
C CYS A 83 26.64 -5.85 2.80
N LEU A 84 26.19 -6.84 3.58
CA LEU A 84 27.02 -7.54 4.55
C LEU A 84 28.17 -8.30 3.88
N HIS A 85 27.92 -8.95 2.75
CA HIS A 85 28.96 -9.63 1.98
C HIS A 85 30.05 -8.65 1.52
N GLU A 86 29.67 -7.50 0.97
CA GLU A 86 30.61 -6.46 0.54
C GLU A 86 31.41 -5.87 1.71
N CYS A 87 30.77 -5.61 2.85
CA CYS A 87 31.45 -5.15 4.07
C CYS A 87 32.52 -6.15 4.56
N ARG A 88 32.27 -7.45 4.40
CA ARG A 88 33.18 -8.52 4.84
C ARG A 88 34.30 -8.81 3.83
N ALA A 89 34.02 -8.64 2.55
CA ALA A 89 34.98 -8.89 1.47
C ALA A 89 36.01 -7.76 1.33
N GLY A 90 35.67 -6.53 1.73
CA GLY A 90 36.54 -5.36 1.62
C GLY A 90 37.43 -5.08 2.85
N PRO A 91 38.20 -3.97 2.81
CA PRO A 91 38.90 -3.45 3.98
C PRO A 91 37.89 -3.21 5.11
N ARG A 92 38.20 -3.69 6.34
CA ARG A 92 37.27 -3.56 7.46
C ARG A 92 37.01 -2.09 7.79
N LYS A 93 35.79 -1.64 7.51
CA LYS A 93 35.31 -0.30 7.85
C LYS A 93 34.50 -0.38 9.16
N PRO A 94 34.86 0.39 10.21
CA PRO A 94 34.08 0.47 11.43
C PRO A 94 32.61 0.83 11.12
N GLY A 95 31.67 0.10 11.73
CA GLY A 95 30.23 0.33 11.55
C GLY A 95 29.67 0.02 10.17
N CYS A 96 30.40 -0.70 9.30
CA CYS A 96 29.90 -1.09 7.97
C CYS A 96 28.66 -1.98 8.06
N GLU A 97 28.76 -3.07 8.82
CA GLU A 97 27.65 -4.02 8.99
C GLU A 97 26.45 -3.37 9.69
N GLN A 98 26.70 -2.53 10.70
CA GLN A 98 25.63 -1.83 11.42
C GLN A 98 24.79 -0.97 10.47
N ARG A 99 25.42 -0.24 9.53
CA ARG A 99 24.66 0.54 8.54
C ARG A 99 23.78 -0.34 7.65
N CYS A 100 24.25 -1.52 7.24
CA CYS A 100 23.43 -2.46 6.46
C CYS A 100 22.20 -2.93 7.26
N ILE A 101 22.36 -3.17 8.57
CA ILE A 101 21.25 -3.56 9.45
C ILE A 101 20.28 -2.39 9.66
N ASP A 102 20.78 -1.20 9.95
CA ASP A 102 19.95 -0.01 10.16
C ASP A 102 19.13 0.34 8.90
N GLU A 103 19.69 0.12 7.70
CA GLU A 103 18.97 0.28 6.43
C GLU A 103 17.88 -0.77 6.24
N TYR A 104 18.17 -2.04 6.54
CA TYR A 104 17.18 -3.13 6.52
C TYR A 104 16.04 -2.88 7.50
N GLU A 105 16.34 -2.48 8.73
CA GLU A 105 15.35 -2.13 9.75
C GLU A 105 14.50 -0.93 9.30
N ARG A 106 15.12 0.12 8.75
CA ARG A 106 14.38 1.27 8.23
C ARG A 106 13.42 0.87 7.09
N ALA A 107 13.87 0.01 6.19
CA ALA A 107 13.07 -0.46 5.05
C ALA A 107 11.91 -1.37 5.47
N THR A 108 12.08 -2.16 6.54
CA THR A 108 11.06 -3.11 7.02
C THR A 108 10.10 -2.52 8.06
N HIS A 109 10.55 -1.60 8.91
CA HIS A 109 9.71 -0.98 9.95
C HIS A 109 8.85 0.20 9.48
N GLN A 110 9.14 0.80 8.32
CA GLN A 110 8.24 1.80 7.72
C GLN A 110 6.95 1.18 7.16
N GLY A 111 6.90 -0.13 6.95
CA GLY A 111 5.71 -0.85 6.50
C GLY A 111 4.74 -1.27 7.62
N THR A 112 5.11 -1.18 8.90
CA THR A 112 4.29 -1.68 10.02
C THR A 112 3.60 -0.58 10.84
N LYS A 113 3.61 0.67 10.38
CA LYS A 113 3.24 1.85 11.21
C LYS A 113 1.95 2.57 10.80
N THR A 114 1.14 1.98 9.92
CA THR A 114 -0.07 2.64 9.39
C THR A 114 -1.38 1.87 9.60
N ASP A 115 -1.44 0.91 10.54
CA ASP A 115 -2.66 0.11 10.78
C ASP A 115 -3.43 0.47 12.06
N ASP A 116 -3.13 1.60 12.73
CA ASP A 116 -3.89 2.07 13.90
C ASP A 116 -4.15 3.59 13.83
N ALA A 117 -5.24 3.98 13.16
CA ALA A 117 -5.96 5.24 13.40
C ALA A 117 -7.39 5.20 12.83
#